data_AF-A0A3P6TA80-F1
#
_entry.id   AF-A0A3P6TA80-F1
#
_cell.length_a   1.000
_cell.length_b   1.000
_cell.length_c   1.000
_cell.angle_alpha   90.00
_cell.angle_beta   90.00
_cell.angle_gamma   90.00
#
_symmetry.space_group_name_H-M   'P 1'
#
loop_
_entity.id
_entity.type
_entity.pdbx_description
1 polymer ?
#
loop_
_entity_poly.entity_id
_entity_poly.type
_entity_poly.pdbx_seq_one_letter_code
_entity_poly.pdbx_strand_id
1 'polypeptide(L)'
;ELQRYYFAFLFGISLIAAYLPLSRDVNEVPLFHPLFNFTNLTYLIIAALGFAPAFHWIALHGGLNSDHIVKWLPRLLVLYGTAGCAFLFYISMIPERLKSSIFDMVGCSHQWWHLLIFVAMWHWQNTSLEYLAHLRSHDNNCSTYNQFSNVTYVN
;
A
#
# COMPACT_ATOMS: atom_id res chain seq x y z
N GLU A 1 -19.68 9.38 -6.59
CA GLU A 1 -18.83 9.42 -7.79
C GLU A 1 -17.41 8.85 -7.57
N LEU A 2 -16.44 9.59 -7.01
CA LEU A 2 -15.01 9.21 -7.04
C LEU A 2 -14.67 7.87 -6.34
N GLN A 3 -15.35 7.55 -5.25
CA GLN A 3 -15.18 6.29 -4.51
C GLN A 3 -15.45 5.04 -5.36
N ARG A 4 -16.46 5.10 -6.25
CA ARG A 4 -16.78 3.98 -7.15
C ARG A 4 -15.66 3.73 -8.16
N TYR A 5 -15.03 4.80 -8.64
CA TYR A 5 -13.86 4.69 -9.52
C TYR A 5 -12.65 4.10 -8.80
N TYR A 6 -12.42 4.46 -7.52
CA TYR A 6 -11.37 3.83 -6.72
C TYR A 6 -11.60 2.33 -6.55
N PHE A 7 -12.82 1.90 -6.22
CA PHE A 7 -13.09 0.47 -6.09
C PHE A 7 -12.95 -0.28 -7.41
N ALA A 8 -13.43 0.28 -8.52
CA ALA A 8 -13.25 -0.32 -9.85
C ALA A 8 -11.76 -0.41 -10.22
N PHE A 9 -10.99 0.64 -9.94
CA PHE A 9 -9.55 0.68 -10.15
C PHE A 9 -8.81 -0.38 -9.31
N LEU A 10 -9.10 -0.44 -8.01
CA LEU A 10 -8.53 -1.42 -7.07
C LEU A 10 -8.88 -2.86 -7.46
N PHE A 11 -10.10 -3.09 -7.95
CA PHE A 11 -10.52 -4.39 -8.46
C PHE A 11 -9.73 -4.78 -9.71
N GLY A 12 -9.57 -3.85 -10.66
CA GLY A 12 -8.78 -4.07 -11.87
C GLY A 12 -7.33 -4.41 -11.59
N ILE A 13 -6.64 -3.65 -10.72
CA ILE A 13 -5.25 -3.97 -10.35
C ILE A 13 -5.14 -5.31 -9.63
N SER A 14 -6.15 -5.70 -8.83
CA SER A 14 -6.18 -6.99 -8.13
C SER A 14 -6.30 -8.17 -9.10
N LEU A 15 -7.13 -8.04 -10.14
CA LEU A 15 -7.24 -9.05 -11.20
C LEU A 15 -5.92 -9.20 -11.97
N ILE A 16 -5.27 -8.09 -12.31
CA ILE A 16 -3.96 -8.12 -12.99
C ILE A 16 -2.92 -8.82 -12.08
N ALA A 17 -2.85 -8.43 -10.81
CA ALA A 17 -1.92 -9.00 -9.84
C ALA A 17 -2.13 -10.52 -9.62
N ALA A 18 -3.38 -11.00 -9.69
CA ALA A 18 -3.74 -12.41 -9.57
C ALA A 18 -3.46 -13.21 -10.86
N TYR A 19 -3.57 -12.57 -12.03
CA TYR A 19 -3.33 -13.20 -13.33
C TYR A 19 -1.84 -13.44 -13.61
N LEU A 20 -0.97 -12.51 -13.22
CA LEU A 20 0.48 -12.54 -13.50
C LEU A 20 1.22 -13.82 -13.04
N PRO A 21 0.98 -14.35 -11.82
CA PRO A 21 1.57 -15.63 -11.40
C PRO A 21 1.08 -16.83 -12.21
N LEU A 22 -0.11 -16.73 -12.82
CA LEU A 22 -0.75 -17.83 -13.55
C LEU A 22 -0.30 -17.88 -15.01
N SER A 23 0.14 -16.76 -15.58
CA SER A 23 0.59 -16.66 -16.96
C SER A 23 2.07 -17.02 -17.12
N ARG A 24 2.34 -18.34 -17.28
CA ARG A 24 3.70 -18.88 -17.44
C ARG A 24 4.50 -18.22 -18.56
N ASP A 25 3.86 -17.94 -19.70
CA ASP A 25 4.53 -17.38 -20.88
C ASP A 25 5.08 -15.95 -20.66
N VAL A 26 4.50 -15.17 -19.74
CA VAL A 26 4.90 -13.78 -19.47
C VAL A 26 6.05 -13.69 -18.46
N ASN A 27 6.14 -14.68 -17.57
CA ASN A 27 7.18 -14.76 -16.53
C ASN A 27 8.57 -15.14 -17.10
N GLU A 28 8.59 -15.80 -18.27
CA GLU A 28 9.80 -16.37 -18.91
C GLU A 28 10.56 -15.36 -19.79
N VAL A 29 10.02 -14.17 -20.07
CA VAL A 29 10.65 -13.19 -20.97
C VAL A 29 11.56 -12.22 -20.17
N PRO A 30 12.90 -12.31 -20.29
CA PRO A 30 13.82 -11.40 -19.61
C PRO A 30 13.82 -10.02 -20.30
N LEU A 31 13.65 -8.94 -19.55
CA LEU A 31 13.53 -7.59 -20.10
C LEU A 31 14.87 -6.84 -20.20
N PHE A 32 15.62 -6.72 -19.09
CA PHE A 32 16.78 -5.82 -19.03
C PHE A 32 17.96 -6.37 -18.20
N HIS A 33 17.70 -7.31 -17.28
CA HIS A 33 18.71 -7.95 -16.43
C HIS A 33 18.10 -9.24 -15.85
N PRO A 34 18.86 -10.31 -15.55
CA PRO A 34 18.35 -11.53 -14.89
C PRO A 34 17.66 -11.33 -13.53
N LEU A 35 17.55 -10.09 -13.04
CA LEU A 35 16.88 -9.73 -11.77
C LEU A 35 15.51 -9.05 -11.99
N PHE A 36 15.24 -8.51 -13.19
CA PHE A 36 14.04 -7.74 -13.49
C PHE A 36 13.27 -8.38 -14.65
N ASN A 37 12.32 -9.25 -14.28
CA ASN A 37 11.32 -9.80 -15.19
C ASN A 37 10.11 -8.85 -15.26
N PHE A 38 9.32 -8.95 -16.33
CA PHE A 38 8.08 -8.16 -16.52
C PHE A 38 7.18 -8.18 -15.28
N THR A 39 7.11 -9.33 -14.61
CA THR A 39 6.32 -9.55 -13.41
C THR A 39 6.73 -8.66 -12.24
N ASN A 40 8.05 -8.55 -11.97
CA ASN A 40 8.56 -7.67 -10.91
C ASN A 40 8.30 -6.19 -11.26
N LEU A 41 8.43 -5.82 -12.54
CA LEU A 41 8.13 -4.47 -13.02
C LEU A 41 6.63 -4.14 -12.88
N THR A 42 5.74 -5.06 -13.23
CA THR A 42 4.30 -4.86 -13.08
C THR A 42 3.91 -4.73 -11.61
N TYR A 43 4.47 -5.55 -10.72
CA TYR A 43 4.25 -5.38 -9.28
C TYR A 43 4.75 -4.03 -8.75
N LEU A 44 5.90 -3.54 -9.25
CA LEU A 44 6.40 -2.21 -8.90
C LEU A 44 5.45 -1.09 -9.37
N ILE A 45 4.92 -1.20 -10.60
CA ILE A 45 3.94 -0.24 -11.14
C ILE A 45 2.65 -0.27 -10.31
N ILE A 46 2.12 -1.46 -9.99
CA ILE A 46 0.93 -1.61 -9.15
C ILE A 46 1.16 -0.98 -7.77
N ALA A 47 2.32 -1.22 -7.16
CA ALA A 47 2.68 -0.61 -5.87
C ALA A 47 2.76 0.92 -5.97
N ALA A 48 3.39 1.47 -7.02
CA ALA A 48 3.49 2.90 -7.25
C ALA A 48 2.11 3.56 -7.43
N LEU A 49 1.22 2.90 -8.16
CA LEU A 49 -0.17 3.34 -8.33
C LEU A 49 -0.94 3.36 -6.99
N GLY A 50 -0.57 2.51 -6.05
CA GLY A 50 -1.12 2.48 -4.69
C GLY A 50 -0.88 3.76 -3.86
N PHE A 51 0.06 4.62 -4.26
CA PHE A 51 0.28 5.92 -3.60
C PHE A 51 -0.68 7.00 -4.07
N ALA A 52 -1.29 6.88 -5.25
CA ALA A 52 -2.20 7.91 -5.78
C ALA A 52 -3.42 8.17 -4.87
N PRO A 53 -4.09 7.14 -4.30
CA PRO A 53 -5.14 7.35 -3.30
C PRO A 53 -4.63 8.03 -2.03
N ALA A 54 -3.39 7.76 -1.59
CA ALA A 54 -2.80 8.41 -0.42
C ALA A 54 -2.56 9.91 -0.65
N PHE A 55 -1.98 10.28 -1.80
CA PHE A 55 -1.82 11.69 -2.17
C PHE A 55 -3.16 12.41 -2.31
N HIS A 56 -4.15 11.75 -2.94
CA HIS A 56 -5.49 12.30 -3.04
C HIS A 56 -6.12 12.52 -1.66
N TRP A 57 -5.98 11.56 -0.75
CA TRP A 57 -6.47 11.67 0.63
C TRP A 57 -5.83 12.83 1.39
N ILE A 58 -4.52 13.05 1.26
CA ILE A 58 -3.81 14.20 1.84
C ILE A 58 -4.36 15.52 1.28
N ALA A 59 -4.52 15.62 -0.03
CA ALA A 59 -5.06 16.82 -0.68
C ALA A 59 -6.50 17.12 -0.22
N LEU A 60 -7.33 16.09 -0.07
CA LEU A 60 -8.73 16.22 0.33
C LEU A 60 -8.90 16.74 1.76
N HIS A 61 -8.02 16.36 2.69
CA HIS A 61 -8.16 16.72 4.11
C HIS A 61 -7.44 18.01 4.49
N GLY A 62 -7.08 18.87 3.52
CA GLY A 62 -6.45 20.17 3.77
C GLY A 62 -4.93 20.14 3.84
N GLY A 63 -4.29 19.08 3.34
CA GLY A 63 -2.84 18.96 3.24
C GLY A 63 -2.14 18.54 4.54
N LEU A 64 -0.81 18.66 4.56
CA LEU A 64 0.06 18.13 5.63
C LEU A 64 -0.11 18.80 6.99
N ASN A 65 -0.71 19.99 7.04
CA ASN A 65 -0.92 20.76 8.28
C ASN A 65 -2.25 20.44 8.97
N SER A 66 -3.08 19.58 8.37
CA SER A 66 -4.35 19.16 8.95
C SER A 66 -4.13 18.21 10.12
N ASP A 67 -4.79 18.46 11.26
CA ASP A 67 -4.73 17.59 12.45
C ASP A 67 -5.05 16.12 12.11
N HIS A 68 -5.96 15.91 11.16
CA HIS A 68 -6.29 14.58 10.67
C HIS A 68 -5.09 13.92 9.97
N ILE A 69 -4.45 14.62 9.04
CA ILE A 69 -3.31 14.08 8.29
C ILE A 69 -2.11 13.87 9.22
N VAL A 70 -1.79 14.83 10.09
CA VAL A 70 -0.68 14.72 11.04
C VAL A 70 -0.82 13.48 11.94
N LYS A 71 -2.05 13.14 12.35
CA LYS A 71 -2.33 11.97 13.17
C LYS A 71 -2.17 10.64 12.42
N TRP A 72 -2.64 10.56 11.18
CA TRP A 72 -2.77 9.29 10.45
C TRP A 72 -1.64 9.01 9.45
N LEU A 73 -1.03 10.04 8.88
CA LEU A 73 0.04 9.92 7.90
C LEU A 73 1.26 9.13 8.42
N PRO A 74 1.77 9.34 9.66
CA PRO A 74 2.89 8.55 10.16
C PRO A 74 2.59 7.05 10.18
N ARG A 75 1.35 6.66 10.49
CA ARG A 75 0.94 5.25 10.53
C ARG A 75 0.90 4.64 9.13
N LEU A 76 0.50 5.42 8.12
CA LEU A 76 0.55 5.04 6.72
C LEU A 76 2.00 4.92 6.22
N LEU A 77 2.90 5.81 6.66
CA LEU A 77 4.32 5.72 6.34
C LEU A 77 4.98 4.47 6.96
N VAL A 78 4.59 4.06 8.17
CA VAL A 78 5.04 2.79 8.76
C VAL A 78 4.60 1.61 7.89
N LEU A 79 3.36 1.61 7.41
CA LEU A 79 2.87 0.57 6.50
C LEU A 79 3.68 0.50 5.20
N TYR A 80 3.82 1.64 4.51
CA TYR A 80 4.55 1.69 3.24
C TYR A 80 6.04 1.43 3.41
N GLY A 81 6.64 1.93 4.49
CA GLY A 81 8.03 1.66 4.84
C GLY A 81 8.29 0.19 5.09
N THR A 82 7.44 -0.48 5.88
CA THR A 82 7.58 -1.92 6.15
C THR A 82 7.33 -2.79 4.92
N ALA A 83 6.28 -2.50 4.13
CA ALA A 83 6.02 -3.20 2.87
C ALA A 83 7.12 -2.96 1.82
N GLY A 84 7.64 -1.74 1.72
CA GLY A 84 8.78 -1.39 0.86
C GLY A 84 10.05 -2.12 1.28
N CYS A 85 10.34 -2.20 2.58
CA CYS A 85 11.45 -3.00 3.10
C CYS A 85 11.29 -4.48 2.76
N ALA A 86 10.09 -5.04 2.89
CA ALA A 86 9.81 -6.41 2.48
C ALA A 86 10.17 -6.62 1.01
N PHE A 87 9.68 -5.74 0.13
CA PHE A 87 9.98 -5.80 -1.30
C PHE A 87 11.49 -5.71 -1.59
N LEU A 88 12.24 -4.90 -0.85
CA LEU A 88 13.71 -4.83 -0.95
C LEU A 88 14.38 -6.17 -0.62
N PHE A 89 13.94 -6.88 0.43
CA PHE A 89 14.41 -8.24 0.71
C PHE A 89 14.14 -9.16 -0.48
N TYR A 90 12.90 -9.16 -0.99
CA TYR A 90 12.48 -10.00 -2.11
C TYR A 90 13.34 -9.80 -3.37
N ILE A 91 13.59 -8.55 -3.80
CA ILE A 91 14.36 -8.29 -5.02
C ILE A 91 15.88 -8.43 -4.82
N SER A 92 16.39 -8.08 -3.64
CA SER A 92 17.83 -8.09 -3.37
C SER A 92 18.37 -9.49 -3.15
N MET A 93 17.51 -10.43 -2.72
CA MET A 93 17.91 -11.77 -2.29
C MET A 93 19.01 -11.76 -1.23
N ILE A 94 19.06 -10.71 -0.41
CA ILE A 94 19.95 -10.62 0.76
C ILE A 94 19.19 -11.23 1.94
N PRO A 95 19.81 -12.08 2.78
CA PRO A 95 21.25 -12.34 2.90
C PRO A 95 21.81 -13.53 2.09
N GLU A 96 20.98 -14.35 1.46
CA GLU A 96 21.42 -15.57 0.77
C GLU A 96 22.35 -15.30 -0.42
N ARG A 97 22.21 -14.15 -1.10
CA ARG A 97 23.14 -13.68 -2.13
C ARG A 97 24.55 -13.46 -1.56
N LEU A 98 24.66 -13.09 -0.29
CA LEU A 98 25.95 -12.83 0.37
C LEU A 98 26.57 -14.12 0.93
N LYS A 99 25.76 -15.05 1.44
CA LYS A 99 26.21 -16.34 1.97
C LYS A 99 25.18 -17.45 1.73
N SER A 100 25.23 -18.05 0.54
CA SER A 100 24.29 -19.10 0.11
C SER A 100 24.16 -20.24 1.14
N SER A 101 25.27 -20.84 1.58
CA SER A 101 25.25 -22.06 2.41
C SER A 101 24.65 -21.91 3.83
N ILE A 102 24.43 -20.69 4.35
CA ILE A 102 23.91 -20.49 5.72
C ILE A 102 22.38 -20.32 5.70
N PHE A 103 21.86 -19.68 4.66
CA PHE A 103 20.48 -19.21 4.62
C PHE A 103 19.54 -20.12 3.80
N ASP A 104 19.95 -21.35 3.49
CA ASP A 104 19.16 -22.28 2.68
C ASP A 104 17.87 -22.76 3.37
N MET A 105 17.87 -22.86 4.71
CA MET A 105 16.68 -23.30 5.48
C MET A 105 16.02 -22.22 6.32
N VAL A 106 16.79 -21.30 6.92
CA VAL A 106 16.27 -20.26 7.82
C VAL A 106 16.94 -18.93 7.51
N GLY A 107 16.14 -17.87 7.49
CA GLY A 107 16.60 -16.49 7.30
C GLY A 107 16.83 -16.10 5.84
N CYS A 108 16.34 -16.86 4.86
CA CYS A 108 16.36 -16.43 3.46
C CYS A 108 15.50 -15.19 3.25
N SER A 109 15.80 -14.40 2.22
CA SER A 109 15.08 -13.17 1.92
C SER A 109 13.57 -13.38 1.76
N HIS A 110 13.15 -14.54 1.23
CA HIS A 110 11.74 -14.87 1.07
C HIS A 110 11.04 -15.03 2.44
N GLN A 111 11.71 -15.60 3.44
CA GLN A 111 11.17 -15.68 4.80
C GLN A 111 11.07 -14.28 5.44
N TRP A 112 12.09 -13.44 5.25
CA TRP A 112 12.04 -12.04 5.70
C TRP A 112 10.92 -11.26 5.02
N TRP A 113 10.70 -11.47 3.72
CA TRP A 113 9.58 -10.89 2.98
C TRP A 113 8.25 -11.27 3.61
N HIS A 114 7.98 -12.57 3.83
CA HIS A 114 6.73 -13.02 4.48
C HIS A 114 6.54 -12.42 5.87
N LEU A 115 7.60 -12.41 6.69
CA LEU A 115 7.55 -11.87 8.05
C LEU A 115 7.22 -10.36 8.04
N LEU A 116 7.87 -9.59 7.17
CA LEU A 116 7.64 -8.15 7.08
C LEU A 116 6.25 -7.82 6.51
N ILE A 117 5.78 -8.57 5.50
CA ILE A 117 4.41 -8.42 4.98
C ILE A 117 3.38 -8.76 6.06
N PHE A 118 3.59 -9.82 6.84
CA PHE A 118 2.70 -10.16 7.94
C PHE A 118 2.62 -9.03 8.98
N VAL A 119 3.77 -8.48 9.39
CA VAL A 119 3.82 -7.34 10.32
C VAL A 119 3.12 -6.11 9.73
N ALA A 120 3.33 -5.82 8.44
CA ALA A 120 2.69 -4.72 7.74
C ALA A 120 1.15 -4.88 7.73
N MET A 121 0.65 -6.09 7.42
CA MET A 121 -0.79 -6.38 7.40
C MET A 121 -1.42 -6.34 8.80
N TRP A 122 -0.70 -6.83 9.81
CA TRP A 122 -1.11 -6.72 11.21
C TRP A 122 -1.24 -5.25 11.65
N HIS A 123 -0.21 -4.45 11.35
CA HIS A 123 -0.22 -3.00 11.61
C HIS A 123 -1.35 -2.28 10.86
N TRP A 124 -1.57 -2.64 9.59
CA TRP A 124 -2.67 -2.11 8.78
C TRP A 124 -4.03 -2.40 9.41
N GLN A 125 -4.26 -3.64 9.83
CA GLN A 125 -5.52 -4.06 10.45
C GLN A 125 -5.79 -3.26 11.73
N ASN A 126 -4.80 -3.18 12.62
CA ASN A 126 -4.97 -2.45 13.89
C ASN A 126 -5.18 -0.95 13.66
N THR A 127 -4.40 -0.35 12.77
CA THR A 127 -4.55 1.08 12.39
C THR A 127 -5.93 1.34 11.79
N SER A 128 -6.44 0.44 10.96
CA SER A 128 -7.77 0.56 10.34
C SER A 128 -8.89 0.46 11.38
N LEU A 129 -8.77 -0.43 12.36
CA LEU A 129 -9.74 -0.54 13.46
C LEU A 129 -9.75 0.73 14.30
N GLU A 130 -8.58 1.27 14.66
CA GLU A 130 -8.49 2.55 15.38
C GLU A 130 -9.05 3.71 14.57
N TYR A 131 -8.80 3.73 13.26
CA TYR A 131 -9.35 4.74 12.35
C TYR A 131 -10.87 4.70 12.30
N LEU A 132 -11.45 3.51 12.15
CA LEU A 132 -12.91 3.31 12.16
C LEU A 132 -13.52 3.67 13.52
N ALA A 133 -12.88 3.31 14.63
CA ALA A 133 -13.32 3.68 15.96
C ALA A 133 -13.30 5.21 16.15
N HIS A 134 -12.26 5.88 15.68
CA HIS A 134 -12.16 7.34 15.70
C HIS A 134 -13.29 7.99 14.90
N LEU A 135 -13.55 7.52 13.69
CA LEU A 135 -14.63 8.03 12.86
C LEU A 135 -16.01 7.85 13.51
N ARG A 136 -16.28 6.68 14.10
CA ARG A 136 -17.55 6.40 14.79
C ARG A 136 -17.72 7.20 16.08
N SER A 137 -16.64 7.51 16.79
CA SER A 137 -16.70 8.31 18.02
C SER A 137 -17.07 9.78 17.78
N HIS A 138 -16.86 10.28 16.56
CA HIS A 138 -17.22 11.64 16.15
C HIS A 138 -18.56 11.64 15.39
N ASP A 139 -19.65 11.34 16.10
CA ASP A 139 -21.03 11.32 15.56
C ASP A 139 -21.47 12.64 14.89
N ASN A 140 -20.79 13.76 15.15
CA ASN A 140 -21.18 15.09 14.68
C ASN A 140 -20.54 15.53 13.34
N ASN A 141 -19.58 14.78 12.78
CA ASN A 141 -18.87 15.23 11.56
C ASN A 141 -19.78 15.35 10.31
N CYS A 142 -20.83 14.52 10.20
CA CYS A 142 -21.81 14.63 9.11
C CYS A 142 -22.66 15.90 9.22
N SER A 143 -22.96 16.38 10.43
CA SER A 143 -23.70 17.63 10.64
C SER A 143 -22.84 18.85 10.32
N THR A 144 -21.54 18.81 10.64
CA THR A 144 -20.61 19.91 10.37
C THR A 144 -20.31 20.09 8.88
N TYR A 145 -20.23 18.99 8.10
CA TYR A 145 -20.03 19.09 6.64
C TYR A 145 -21.25 19.70 5.93
N ASN A 146 -22.47 19.36 6.36
CA ASN A 146 -23.70 19.98 5.86
C ASN A 146 -23.83 21.46 6.25
N GLN A 147 -23.22 21.88 7.36
CA GLN A 147 -23.22 23.27 7.79
C GLN A 147 -22.27 24.13 6.94
N PHE A 148 -21.07 23.63 6.62
CA PHE A 148 -20.11 24.34 5.77
C PHE A 148 -20.58 24.47 4.32
N SER A 149 -21.23 23.45 3.75
CA SER A 149 -21.83 23.55 2.42
C SER A 149 -22.94 24.60 2.39
N ASN A 150 -23.83 24.62 3.39
CA ASN A 150 -24.88 25.65 3.47
C ASN A 150 -24.33 27.08 3.60
N VAL A 151 -23.21 27.29 4.30
CA VAL A 151 -22.58 28.63 4.40
C VAL A 151 -21.98 29.06 3.05
N THR A 152 -21.44 28.15 2.25
CA THR A 152 -20.93 28.46 0.91
C THR A 152 -22.00 28.70 -0.16
N TYR A 153 -23.25 28.27 0.05
CA TYR A 153 -24.37 28.52 -0.88
C TYR A 153 -25.17 29.78 -0.55
N VAL A 154 -24.90 30.45 0.58
CA VAL A 154 -25.66 31.63 1.06
C VAL A 154 -24.88 32.94 0.86
N ASN A 155 -23.71 32.91 0.23
CA ASN A 155 -22.97 34.10 -0.22
C ASN A 155 -22.83 34.15 -1.74
#